data_AF-A0A937SYB9-F1
#
_entry.id   AF-A0A937SYB9-F1
#
_cell.length_a   1.000
_cell.length_b   1.000
_cell.length_c   1.000
_cell.angle_alpha   90.00
_cell.angle_beta   90.00
_cell.angle_gamma   90.00
#
_symmetry.space_group_name_H-M   'P 1'
#
loop_
_entity.id
_entity.type
_entity.pdbx_description
1 polymer ?
#
loop_
_entity_poly.entity_id
_entity_poly.type
_entity_poly.pdbx_seq_one_letter_code
_entity_poly.pdbx_strand_id
1 'polypeptide(L)'
;MCFHFPGKLTFKKILAVSFMFLIVGTVEVFADSIKNPVYSNNPIAAEVDGKPIYLDELKHVRIQEALKQLHEMQTRALKEKILDKLAEKHPDSVTVQAPKVTQVEIKQFYESNPGIKEIGNLSQVSAEIRDYLEKSFQQVHVERQYQHAVEQGWVKVYLEPPNDFRLVAGLGTAMVWAKENVPSTRRVFVLEYSDFQCPFCKRVQITLDKIRKKYSNEVQFGYRHFPLPFHKEAHGLAQAVECARDQNKFWELQNLFYKNISNSVNDKEVLGMAKLAGVENIRDFEFCWRNGKYAERVKNDIRDGAELGIQGTPTFILGAYDSVARTVSGEMFSGAVSEEKFVLVIEKYISSTRTEAKLNQ
;
A
#
# COMPACT_ATOMS: atom_id res chain seq x y z
N MET A 1 56.93 58.28 -6.87
CA MET A 1 56.81 59.29 -5.81
C MET A 1 56.88 58.59 -4.47
N CYS A 2 58.01 58.74 -3.79
CA CYS A 2 58.15 58.40 -2.37
C CYS A 2 57.39 59.44 -1.56
N PHE A 3 56.59 59.03 -0.57
CA PHE A 3 56.58 59.73 0.72
C PHE A 3 56.29 58.74 1.84
N HIS A 4 57.23 58.74 2.76
CA HIS A 4 57.29 58.09 4.06
C HIS A 4 56.63 59.05 5.07
N PHE A 5 55.86 58.56 6.04
CA PHE A 5 56.22 58.61 7.47
C PHE A 5 55.14 57.94 8.36
N PRO A 6 55.53 57.40 9.54
CA PRO A 6 54.80 56.38 10.28
C PRO A 6 54.19 56.91 11.60
N GLY A 7 53.26 56.16 12.17
CA GLY A 7 52.74 56.33 13.52
C GLY A 7 52.64 54.99 14.24
N LYS A 8 53.43 54.83 15.31
CA LYS A 8 53.67 53.60 16.08
C LYS A 8 52.63 53.38 17.20
N LEU A 9 52.56 52.10 17.61
CA LEU A 9 52.16 51.56 18.93
C LEU A 9 50.62 51.50 19.19
N THR A 10 49.99 50.40 19.62
CA THR A 10 50.43 49.31 20.53
C THR A 10 49.71 47.95 20.31
N PHE A 11 50.51 46.89 20.37
CA PHE A 11 50.30 45.50 20.80
C PHE A 11 48.94 45.02 21.40
N LYS A 12 48.34 43.98 20.79
CA LYS A 12 48.16 42.61 21.36
C LYS A 12 47.15 41.79 20.53
N LYS A 13 47.57 40.63 20.01
CA LYS A 13 46.81 39.40 19.67
C LYS A 13 47.81 38.42 19.03
N ILE A 14 48.59 37.65 19.80
CA ILE A 14 48.33 36.27 20.29
C ILE A 14 47.55 35.42 19.28
N LEU A 15 48.31 34.53 18.62
CA LEU A 15 47.85 33.32 17.96
C LEU A 15 47.21 32.38 19.01
N ALA A 16 46.01 31.88 18.73
CA ALA A 16 45.53 30.65 19.34
C ALA A 16 44.68 29.92 18.30
N VAL A 17 45.26 28.85 17.75
CA VAL A 17 44.59 27.87 16.89
C VAL A 17 43.60 27.12 17.77
N SER A 18 42.30 27.28 17.51
CA SER A 18 41.25 26.55 18.23
C SER A 18 40.94 25.26 17.50
N PHE A 19 41.39 24.14 18.06
CA PHE A 19 40.97 22.79 17.70
C PHE A 19 39.49 22.62 18.09
N MET A 20 38.60 22.52 17.10
CA MET A 20 37.19 22.23 17.34
C MET A 20 37.04 20.71 17.50
N PHE A 21 37.03 20.25 18.76
CA PHE A 21 36.62 18.89 19.11
C PHE A 21 35.13 18.73 18.79
N LEU A 22 34.81 17.93 17.77
CA LEU A 22 33.48 17.37 17.61
C LEU A 22 33.27 16.35 18.75
N ILE A 23 32.56 16.76 19.80
CA ILE A 23 32.00 15.84 20.77
C ILE A 23 30.77 15.23 20.10
N VAL A 24 30.92 14.04 19.52
CA VAL A 24 29.79 13.17 19.20
C VAL A 24 29.27 12.65 20.55
N GLY A 25 28.35 13.40 21.15
CA GLY A 25 27.60 12.93 22.30
C GLY A 25 26.65 11.83 21.84
N THR A 26 27.01 10.58 22.09
CA THR A 26 26.05 9.49 22.10
C THR A 26 25.07 9.77 23.23
N VAL A 27 23.83 10.14 22.90
CA VAL A 27 22.75 10.11 23.88
C VAL A 27 22.49 8.63 24.15
N GLU A 28 23.15 8.09 25.16
CA GLU A 28 22.76 6.82 25.76
C GLU A 28 21.39 7.06 26.42
N VAL A 29 20.33 6.66 25.71
CA VAL A 29 19.01 6.55 26.30
C VAL A 29 19.12 5.44 27.35
N PHE A 30 19.26 5.83 28.61
CA PHE A 30 19.13 4.93 29.75
C PHE A 30 17.71 4.38 29.73
N ALA A 31 17.56 3.16 29.20
CA ALA A 31 16.38 2.36 29.42
C ALA A 31 16.34 2.03 30.92
N ASP A 32 15.50 2.73 31.66
CA ASP A 32 15.16 2.33 33.03
C ASP A 32 14.67 0.87 32.98
N SER A 33 15.16 0.05 33.90
CA SER A 33 14.86 -1.38 33.94
C SER A 33 13.41 -1.62 34.38
N ILE A 34 12.45 -1.33 33.49
CA ILE A 34 11.09 -1.80 33.64
C ILE A 34 11.13 -3.29 33.38
N LYS A 35 11.01 -4.09 34.44
CA LYS A 35 10.60 -5.49 34.30
C LYS A 35 9.31 -5.46 33.48
N ASN A 36 9.37 -5.95 32.25
CA ASN A 36 8.20 -6.21 31.41
C ASN A 36 7.87 -7.72 31.57
N PRO A 37 7.21 -8.18 32.66
CA PRO A 37 6.93 -9.60 32.81
C PRO A 37 5.55 -9.91 32.22
N VAL A 38 5.34 -9.71 30.92
CA VAL A 38 4.25 -10.40 30.22
C VAL A 38 4.70 -10.62 28.78
N TYR A 39 4.84 -11.88 28.39
CA TYR A 39 4.70 -12.26 26.98
C TYR A 39 3.27 -11.87 26.57
N SER A 40 3.10 -10.61 26.16
CA SER A 40 1.87 -10.09 25.60
C SER A 40 2.00 -10.14 24.08
N ASN A 41 0.91 -10.50 23.40
CA ASN A 41 0.84 -10.41 21.93
C ASN A 41 0.87 -8.95 21.44
N ASN A 42 0.71 -7.98 22.36
CA ASN A 42 0.78 -6.55 22.10
C ASN A 42 1.49 -5.82 23.27
N PRO A 43 2.83 -5.84 23.34
CA PRO A 43 3.58 -5.19 24.41
C PRO A 43 3.57 -3.66 24.27
N ILE A 44 3.85 -2.94 25.37
CA ILE A 44 4.10 -1.49 25.32
C ILE A 44 5.45 -1.27 24.63
N ALA A 45 5.44 -0.56 23.50
CA ALA A 45 6.61 -0.20 22.73
C ALA A 45 7.29 1.08 23.25
N ALA A 46 6.51 2.05 23.76
CA ALA A 46 7.00 3.28 24.38
C ALA A 46 5.96 3.88 25.33
N GLU A 47 6.33 4.89 26.10
CA GLU A 47 5.40 5.71 26.89
C GLU A 47 5.74 7.19 26.66
N VAL A 48 4.72 8.03 26.43
CA VAL A 48 4.86 9.48 26.23
C VAL A 48 3.91 10.20 27.17
N ASP A 49 4.45 10.97 28.13
CA ASP A 49 3.68 11.69 29.14
C ASP A 49 2.66 10.82 29.90
N GLY A 50 3.04 9.60 30.26
CA GLY A 50 2.15 8.66 30.96
C GLY A 50 1.18 7.89 30.04
N LYS A 51 1.24 8.10 28.72
CA LYS A 51 0.41 7.38 27.75
C LYS A 51 1.23 6.29 27.06
N PRO A 52 0.89 5.00 27.21
CA PRO A 52 1.59 3.93 26.52
C PRO A 52 1.29 3.97 25.02
N ILE A 53 2.31 3.66 24.23
CA ILE A 53 2.24 3.30 22.81
C ILE A 53 2.44 1.80 22.75
N TYR A 54 1.46 1.07 22.28
CA TYR A 54 1.52 -0.38 22.11
C TYR A 54 2.17 -0.77 20.78
N LEU A 55 2.77 -1.96 20.71
CA LEU A 55 3.40 -2.47 19.48
C LEU A 55 2.41 -2.53 18.31
N ASP A 56 1.14 -2.82 18.59
CA ASP A 56 0.06 -2.82 17.60
C ASP A 56 -0.27 -1.42 17.06
N GLU A 57 0.09 -0.36 17.77
CA GLU A 57 -0.05 1.02 17.27
C GLU A 57 1.08 1.38 16.30
N LEU A 58 2.17 0.60 16.28
CA LEU A 58 3.23 0.73 15.28
C LEU A 58 2.88 0.00 13.96
N LYS A 59 1.68 -0.57 13.83
CA LYS A 59 1.24 -1.27 12.61
C LYS A 59 1.28 -0.34 11.41
N HIS A 60 2.10 -0.70 10.43
CA HIS A 60 2.26 0.03 9.18
C HIS A 60 2.29 -0.95 8.01
N VAL A 61 1.84 -0.53 6.81
CA VAL A 61 1.77 -1.39 5.61
C VAL A 61 3.10 -2.09 5.31
N ARG A 62 4.22 -1.36 5.41
CA ARG A 62 5.56 -1.93 5.22
C ARG A 62 5.92 -2.99 6.26
N ILE A 63 5.48 -2.82 7.51
CA ILE A 63 5.70 -3.82 8.56
C ILE A 63 4.85 -5.06 8.26
N GLN A 64 3.61 -4.89 7.77
CA GLN A 64 2.78 -6.03 7.36
C GLN A 64 3.42 -6.79 6.21
N GLU A 65 3.94 -6.07 5.22
CA GLU A 65 4.60 -6.68 4.08
C GLU A 65 5.84 -7.45 4.53
N ALA A 66 6.65 -6.88 5.43
CA ALA A 66 7.77 -7.57 6.03
C ALA A 66 7.34 -8.81 6.84
N LEU A 67 6.24 -8.75 7.58
CA LEU A 67 5.69 -9.89 8.32
C LEU A 67 5.17 -10.98 7.40
N LYS A 68 4.53 -10.61 6.29
CA LYS A 68 4.10 -11.56 5.25
C LYS A 68 5.29 -12.23 4.61
N GLN A 69 6.30 -11.47 4.19
CA GLN A 69 7.55 -12.00 3.64
C GLN A 69 8.26 -12.93 4.64
N LEU A 70 8.34 -12.52 5.90
CA LEU A 70 8.89 -13.36 6.97
C LEU A 70 8.11 -14.67 7.10
N HIS A 71 6.78 -14.61 7.13
CA HIS A 71 5.93 -15.80 7.21
C HIS A 71 6.08 -16.72 5.98
N GLU A 72 6.20 -16.17 4.78
CA GLU A 72 6.48 -16.95 3.56
C GLU A 72 7.84 -17.65 3.63
N MET A 73 8.88 -16.95 4.10
CA MET A 73 10.20 -17.52 4.33
C MET A 73 10.17 -18.63 5.39
N GLN A 74 9.49 -18.40 6.51
CA GLN A 74 9.30 -19.38 7.57
C GLN A 74 8.53 -20.61 7.07
N THR A 75 7.49 -20.40 6.26
CA THR A 75 6.69 -21.47 5.66
C THR A 75 7.52 -22.34 4.74
N ARG A 76 8.35 -21.74 3.87
CA ARG A 76 9.25 -22.50 2.99
C ARG A 76 10.26 -23.33 3.79
N ALA A 77 10.95 -22.71 4.74
CA ALA A 77 11.92 -23.39 5.59
C ALA A 77 11.27 -24.51 6.43
N LEU A 78 10.04 -24.29 6.90
CA LEU A 78 9.27 -25.29 7.64
C LEU A 78 8.95 -26.50 6.77
N LYS A 79 8.53 -26.30 5.51
CA LYS A 79 8.24 -27.41 4.57
C LYS A 79 9.46 -28.29 4.35
N GLU A 80 10.62 -27.69 4.07
CA GLU A 80 11.88 -28.43 3.93
C GLU A 80 12.21 -29.21 5.21
N LYS A 81 12.11 -28.57 6.37
CA LYS A 81 12.40 -29.23 7.66
C LYS A 81 11.44 -30.37 7.99
N ILE A 82 10.18 -30.26 7.58
CA ILE A 82 9.18 -31.32 7.70
C ILE A 82 9.58 -32.51 6.83
N LEU A 83 9.96 -32.27 5.57
CA LEU A 83 10.37 -33.34 4.66
C LEU A 83 11.64 -34.05 5.13
N ASP A 84 12.62 -33.31 5.66
CA ASP A 84 13.82 -33.91 6.28
C ASP A 84 13.44 -34.89 7.40
N LYS A 85 12.55 -34.46 8.31
CA LYS A 85 12.08 -35.29 9.42
C LYS A 85 11.25 -36.49 8.97
N LEU A 86 10.51 -36.34 7.87
CA LEU A 86 9.71 -37.43 7.32
C LEU A 86 10.56 -38.42 6.54
N ALA A 87 11.60 -37.98 5.83
CA ALA A 87 12.51 -38.86 5.10
C ALA A 87 13.23 -39.86 6.04
N GLU A 88 13.49 -39.48 7.29
CA GLU A 88 14.01 -40.39 8.32
C GLU A 88 13.03 -41.54 8.66
N LYS A 89 11.72 -41.29 8.60
CA LYS A 89 10.67 -42.24 9.01
C LYS A 89 9.99 -42.95 7.83
N HIS A 90 10.00 -42.33 6.66
CA HIS A 90 9.29 -42.74 5.45
C HIS A 90 10.21 -42.61 4.22
N PRO A 91 11.39 -43.27 4.19
CA PRO A 91 12.39 -43.07 3.15
C PRO A 91 11.89 -43.46 1.75
N ASP A 92 10.97 -44.43 1.67
CA ASP A 92 10.41 -44.91 0.40
C ASP A 92 9.26 -44.03 -0.13
N SER A 93 8.73 -43.13 0.70
CA SER A 93 7.56 -42.29 0.38
C SER A 93 7.88 -40.80 0.30
N VAL A 94 8.99 -40.36 0.91
CA VAL A 94 9.38 -38.95 0.94
C VAL A 94 10.79 -38.78 0.41
N THR A 95 10.90 -38.11 -0.73
CA THR A 95 12.19 -37.72 -1.31
C THR A 95 12.40 -36.22 -1.13
N VAL A 96 13.51 -35.80 -0.53
CA VAL A 96 13.79 -34.37 -0.26
C VAL A 96 14.32 -33.64 -1.50
N GLN A 97 15.20 -34.29 -2.27
CA GLN A 97 15.84 -33.67 -3.43
C GLN A 97 15.05 -33.90 -4.72
N ALA A 98 14.88 -32.85 -5.52
CA ALA A 98 14.32 -32.96 -6.85
C ALA A 98 15.28 -33.69 -7.83
N PRO A 99 14.75 -34.29 -8.90
CA PRO A 99 15.57 -34.78 -10.02
C PRO A 99 16.44 -33.66 -10.60
N LYS A 100 17.65 -34.02 -11.06
CA LYS A 100 18.56 -33.07 -11.71
C LYS A 100 18.01 -32.60 -13.05
N VAL A 101 18.23 -31.32 -13.35
CA VAL A 101 17.85 -30.71 -14.62
C VAL A 101 18.69 -31.29 -15.77
N THR A 102 18.01 -31.63 -16.85
CA THR A 102 18.59 -32.21 -18.06
C THR A 102 18.93 -31.15 -19.10
N GLN A 103 19.81 -31.50 -20.04
CA GLN A 103 20.14 -30.61 -21.17
C GLN A 103 18.94 -30.35 -22.08
N VAL A 104 17.99 -31.28 -22.15
CA VAL A 104 16.75 -31.12 -22.92
C VAL A 104 15.90 -30.00 -22.31
N GLU A 105 15.74 -29.99 -20.99
CA GLU A 105 14.97 -28.96 -20.29
C GLU A 105 15.63 -27.58 -20.38
N ILE A 106 16.97 -27.51 -20.29
CA ILE A 106 17.71 -26.26 -20.49
C ILE A 106 17.49 -25.70 -21.89
N LYS A 107 17.62 -26.57 -22.92
CA LYS A 107 17.38 -26.18 -24.31
C LYS A 107 15.94 -25.73 -24.51
N GLN A 108 14.97 -26.48 -23.99
CA GLN A 108 13.56 -26.15 -24.11
C GLN A 108 13.23 -24.81 -23.43
N PHE A 109 13.78 -24.55 -22.24
CA PHE A 109 13.62 -23.28 -21.55
C PHE A 109 14.21 -22.12 -22.35
N TYR A 110 15.42 -22.26 -22.90
CA TYR A 110 16.04 -21.25 -23.77
C TYR A 110 15.21 -20.97 -25.03
N GLU A 111 14.68 -22.02 -25.67
CA GLU A 111 13.87 -21.89 -26.89
C GLU A 111 12.53 -21.21 -26.62
N SER A 112 11.90 -21.52 -25.49
CA SER A 112 10.58 -21.01 -25.08
C SER A 112 10.62 -19.58 -24.52
N ASN A 113 11.80 -19.05 -24.21
CA ASN A 113 11.98 -17.73 -23.61
C ASN A 113 12.84 -16.83 -24.53
N PRO A 114 12.24 -16.19 -25.55
CA PRO A 114 12.99 -15.46 -26.58
C PRO A 114 13.84 -14.31 -26.04
N GLY A 115 13.44 -13.65 -24.94
CA GLY A 115 14.22 -12.58 -24.32
C GLY A 115 15.59 -13.01 -23.80
N ILE A 116 15.79 -14.30 -23.51
CA ILE A 116 17.10 -14.82 -23.09
C ILE A 116 18.11 -14.80 -24.25
N LYS A 117 17.62 -14.90 -25.50
CA LYS A 117 18.46 -14.88 -26.70
C LYS A 117 19.14 -13.53 -26.93
N GLU A 118 18.61 -12.46 -26.31
CA GLU A 118 19.21 -11.12 -26.33
C GLU A 118 20.41 -11.01 -25.37
N ILE A 119 20.49 -11.88 -24.35
CA ILE A 119 21.53 -11.88 -23.33
C ILE A 119 22.76 -12.70 -23.80
N GLY A 120 22.53 -13.78 -24.53
CA GLY A 120 23.61 -14.61 -25.06
C GLY A 120 23.11 -15.88 -25.76
N ASN A 121 24.02 -16.57 -26.42
CA ASN A 121 23.71 -17.87 -27.03
C ASN A 121 23.58 -18.97 -25.96
N LEU A 122 22.95 -20.10 -26.32
CA LEU A 122 22.66 -21.20 -25.41
C LEU A 122 23.89 -21.63 -24.58
N SER A 123 25.07 -21.75 -25.18
CA SER A 123 26.27 -22.17 -24.45
C SER A 123 26.71 -21.17 -23.39
N GLN A 124 26.46 -19.88 -23.62
CA GLN A 124 26.85 -18.80 -22.70
C GLN A 124 25.92 -18.75 -21.49
N VAL A 125 24.62 -19.03 -21.67
CA VAL A 125 23.60 -18.87 -20.62
C VAL A 125 23.14 -20.18 -19.98
N SER A 126 23.67 -21.32 -20.44
CA SER A 126 23.22 -22.65 -19.99
C SER A 126 23.44 -22.89 -18.49
N ALA A 127 24.46 -22.26 -17.90
CA ALA A 127 24.75 -22.43 -16.47
C ALA A 127 23.71 -21.72 -15.60
N GLU A 128 23.35 -20.49 -15.96
CA GLU A 128 22.35 -19.68 -15.29
C GLU A 128 20.94 -20.28 -15.45
N ILE A 129 20.60 -20.75 -16.65
CA ILE A 129 19.35 -21.46 -16.89
C ILE A 129 19.26 -22.71 -16.02
N ARG A 130 20.36 -23.48 -15.92
CA ARG A 130 20.39 -24.67 -15.07
C ARG A 130 20.15 -24.31 -13.60
N ASP A 131 20.87 -23.34 -13.06
CA ASP A 131 20.70 -22.90 -11.66
C ASP A 131 19.26 -22.43 -11.37
N TYR A 132 18.67 -21.66 -12.29
CA TYR A 132 17.28 -21.24 -12.19
C TYR A 132 16.30 -22.44 -12.19
N LEU A 133 16.45 -23.36 -13.14
CA LEU A 133 15.59 -24.53 -13.28
C LEU A 133 15.74 -25.48 -12.08
N GLU A 134 16.95 -25.69 -11.57
CA GLU A 134 17.21 -26.53 -10.40
C GLU A 134 16.51 -25.97 -9.16
N LYS A 135 16.58 -24.66 -8.93
CA LYS A 135 15.85 -23.98 -7.85
C LYS A 135 14.34 -24.10 -8.01
N SER A 136 13.84 -23.90 -9.23
CA SER A 136 12.40 -24.00 -9.54
C SER A 136 11.87 -25.42 -9.32
N PHE A 137 12.58 -26.42 -9.84
CA PHE A 137 12.23 -27.83 -9.69
C PHE A 137 12.26 -28.27 -8.23
N GLN A 138 13.27 -27.83 -7.48
CA GLN A 138 13.35 -28.09 -6.04
C GLN A 138 12.13 -27.53 -5.29
N GLN A 139 11.72 -26.30 -5.58
CA GLN A 139 10.54 -25.69 -4.94
C GLN A 139 9.26 -26.45 -5.25
N VAL A 140 9.02 -26.79 -6.52
CA VAL A 140 7.83 -27.55 -6.94
C VAL A 140 7.82 -28.95 -6.33
N HIS A 141 8.99 -29.60 -6.25
CA HIS A 141 9.15 -30.92 -5.67
C HIS A 141 8.84 -30.90 -4.17
N VAL A 142 9.44 -29.98 -3.41
CA VAL A 142 9.16 -29.78 -1.98
C VAL A 142 7.67 -29.55 -1.75
N GLU A 143 7.04 -28.69 -2.55
CA GLU A 143 5.60 -28.43 -2.42
C GLU A 143 4.77 -29.69 -2.61
N ARG A 144 5.04 -30.46 -3.67
CA ARG A 144 4.30 -31.70 -3.96
C ARG A 144 4.44 -32.72 -2.82
N GLN A 145 5.65 -32.93 -2.34
CA GLN A 145 5.93 -33.87 -1.25
C GLN A 145 5.26 -33.41 0.06
N TYR A 146 5.30 -32.11 0.34
CA TYR A 146 4.64 -31.54 1.50
C TYR A 146 3.11 -31.72 1.44
N GLN A 147 2.48 -31.44 0.30
CA GLN A 147 1.04 -31.65 0.13
C GLN A 147 0.66 -33.11 0.33
N HIS A 148 1.43 -34.03 -0.25
CA HIS A 148 1.24 -35.46 -0.02
C HIS A 148 1.31 -35.82 1.48
N ALA A 149 2.32 -35.31 2.21
CA ALA A 149 2.46 -35.56 3.63
C ALA A 149 1.29 -35.01 4.48
N VAL A 150 0.72 -33.87 4.08
CA VAL A 150 -0.49 -33.31 4.70
C VAL A 150 -1.71 -34.19 4.42
N GLU A 151 -1.90 -34.65 3.18
CA GLU A 151 -3.00 -35.55 2.78
C GLU A 151 -2.96 -36.88 3.53
N GLN A 152 -1.76 -37.42 3.78
CA GLN A 152 -1.56 -38.62 4.58
C GLN A 152 -1.77 -38.38 6.09
N GLY A 153 -1.97 -37.13 6.52
CA GLY A 153 -2.13 -36.77 7.93
C GLY A 153 -0.84 -36.86 8.75
N TRP A 154 0.33 -36.94 8.12
CA TRP A 154 1.62 -37.05 8.81
C TRP A 154 2.07 -35.74 9.44
N VAL A 155 1.47 -34.62 9.01
CA VAL A 155 1.89 -33.27 9.37
C VAL A 155 0.73 -32.51 9.98
N LYS A 156 0.97 -31.92 11.14
CA LYS A 156 0.11 -30.90 11.73
C LYS A 156 0.89 -29.59 11.85
N VAL A 157 0.45 -28.57 11.14
CA VAL A 157 1.11 -27.26 11.09
C VAL A 157 0.43 -26.30 12.05
N TYR A 158 1.24 -25.61 12.85
CA TYR A 158 0.81 -24.59 13.81
C TYR A 158 1.35 -23.19 13.46
N LEU A 159 2.11 -23.07 12.36
CA LEU A 159 2.56 -21.79 11.86
C LEU A 159 1.36 -21.08 11.21
N GLU A 160 0.84 -20.08 11.89
CA GLU A 160 -0.27 -19.25 11.40
C GLU A 160 0.26 -18.05 10.61
N PRO A 161 -0.48 -17.57 9.59
CA PRO A 161 -0.16 -16.30 8.95
C PRO A 161 -0.23 -15.16 9.97
N PRO A 162 0.56 -14.08 9.79
CA PRO A 162 0.43 -12.91 10.65
C PRO A 162 -1.01 -12.40 10.58
N ASN A 163 -1.56 -12.00 11.73
CA ASN A 163 -2.90 -11.42 11.79
C ASN A 163 -3.02 -10.34 10.70
N ASP A 164 -4.08 -10.41 9.88
CA ASP A 164 -4.37 -9.38 8.91
C ASP A 164 -4.47 -8.05 9.65
N PHE A 165 -3.49 -7.17 9.47
CA PHE A 165 -3.57 -5.82 10.01
C PHE A 165 -4.82 -5.17 9.46
N ARG A 166 -5.81 -4.99 10.33
CA ARG A 166 -6.98 -4.18 10.03
C ARG A 166 -6.54 -2.74 10.24
N LEU A 167 -6.17 -2.10 9.14
CA LEU A 167 -5.92 -0.66 9.15
C LEU A 167 -7.26 0.05 9.35
N VAL A 168 -7.30 0.98 10.29
CA VAL A 168 -8.49 1.81 10.54
C VAL A 168 -8.29 3.14 9.84
N ALA A 169 -9.02 3.36 8.75
CA ALA A 169 -9.00 4.61 8.01
C ALA A 169 -10.22 5.45 8.33
N GLY A 170 -10.01 6.67 8.81
CA GLY A 170 -11.07 7.68 8.86
C GLY A 170 -11.51 8.08 7.46
N LEU A 171 -12.81 8.21 7.23
CA LEU A 171 -13.35 8.75 5.97
C LEU A 171 -12.95 10.21 5.76
N GLY A 172 -12.83 10.99 6.84
CA GLY A 172 -12.51 12.41 6.78
C GLY A 172 -13.40 13.15 5.78
N THR A 173 -12.76 13.81 4.82
CA THR A 173 -13.39 14.58 3.73
C THR A 173 -13.85 13.76 2.53
N ALA A 174 -13.74 12.44 2.58
CA ALA A 174 -14.10 11.56 1.48
C ALA A 174 -15.49 11.88 0.90
N MET A 175 -15.58 11.96 -0.42
CA MET A 175 -16.87 12.03 -1.08
C MET A 175 -17.44 10.61 -1.15
N VAL A 176 -18.60 10.41 -0.54
CA VAL A 176 -19.26 9.11 -0.47
C VAL A 176 -20.14 8.91 -1.71
N TRP A 177 -20.01 7.76 -2.36
CA TRP A 177 -20.83 7.38 -3.49
C TRP A 177 -22.16 6.82 -2.97
N ALA A 178 -23.15 7.68 -2.77
CA ALA A 178 -24.50 7.25 -2.42
C ALA A 178 -25.45 7.61 -3.56
N LYS A 179 -26.25 6.64 -4.02
CA LYS A 179 -27.51 6.99 -4.69
C LYS A 179 -28.45 7.56 -3.63
N GLU A 180 -29.22 8.58 -3.97
CA GLU A 180 -30.25 9.14 -3.10
C GLU A 180 -31.15 8.01 -2.53
N ASN A 181 -31.57 8.15 -1.27
CA ASN A 181 -32.52 7.26 -0.59
C ASN A 181 -32.07 5.81 -0.32
N VAL A 182 -30.77 5.46 -0.36
CA VAL A 182 -30.35 4.14 0.11
C VAL A 182 -30.10 4.16 1.63
N PRO A 183 -30.78 3.32 2.44
CA PRO A 183 -30.53 3.22 3.88
C PRO A 183 -29.05 2.93 4.18
N SER A 184 -28.50 3.61 5.17
CA SER A 184 -27.08 3.53 5.57
C SER A 184 -26.71 2.24 6.32
N THR A 185 -27.30 1.10 5.94
CA THR A 185 -27.06 -0.21 6.58
C THR A 185 -25.90 -0.99 5.97
N ARG A 186 -25.21 -0.41 4.98
CA ARG A 186 -24.01 -1.00 4.38
C ARG A 186 -22.91 -1.07 5.45
N ARG A 187 -22.43 -2.28 5.74
CA ARG A 187 -21.39 -2.54 6.76
C ARG A 187 -20.03 -2.83 6.18
N VAL A 188 -19.90 -2.73 4.86
CA VAL A 188 -18.64 -2.85 4.13
C VAL A 188 -18.39 -1.56 3.35
N PHE A 189 -17.15 -1.08 3.36
CA PHE A 189 -16.75 0.14 2.66
C PHE A 189 -15.52 -0.09 1.79
N VAL A 190 -15.49 0.54 0.62
CA VAL A 190 -14.33 0.66 -0.26
C VAL A 190 -13.94 2.14 -0.34
N LEU A 191 -12.83 2.51 0.29
CA LEU A 191 -12.28 3.86 0.24
C LEU A 191 -11.15 3.90 -0.78
N GLU A 192 -11.32 4.68 -1.84
CA GLU A 192 -10.34 4.90 -2.90
C GLU A 192 -9.55 6.19 -2.62
N TYR A 193 -8.22 6.10 -2.62
CA TYR A 193 -7.30 7.25 -2.77
C TYR A 193 -6.81 7.30 -4.21
N SER A 194 -7.03 8.42 -4.87
CA SER A 194 -6.88 8.50 -6.32
C SER A 194 -6.34 9.84 -6.82
N ASP A 195 -5.96 9.85 -8.09
CA ASP A 195 -5.33 10.98 -8.77
C ASP A 195 -5.82 11.06 -10.22
N PHE A 196 -6.30 12.24 -10.64
CA PHE A 196 -6.88 12.46 -11.97
C PHE A 196 -5.90 12.37 -13.15
N GLN A 197 -4.58 12.48 -12.92
CA GLN A 197 -3.56 12.28 -13.94
C GLN A 197 -2.95 10.87 -13.91
N CYS A 198 -3.29 10.04 -12.92
CA CYS A 198 -2.74 8.69 -12.83
C CYS A 198 -3.42 7.73 -13.83
N PRO A 199 -2.67 7.12 -14.77
CA PRO A 199 -3.25 6.21 -15.76
C PRO A 199 -3.83 4.93 -15.15
N PHE A 200 -3.34 4.50 -13.99
CA PHE A 200 -3.90 3.35 -13.26
C PHE A 200 -5.22 3.71 -12.56
N CYS A 201 -5.35 4.94 -12.04
CA CYS A 201 -6.61 5.44 -11.47
C CYS A 201 -7.71 5.51 -12.52
N LYS A 202 -7.38 6.01 -13.72
CA LYS A 202 -8.31 5.98 -14.86
C LYS A 202 -8.75 4.56 -15.23
N ARG A 203 -7.80 3.63 -15.32
CA ARG A 203 -8.05 2.24 -15.71
C ARG A 203 -8.98 1.50 -14.75
N VAL A 204 -8.78 1.69 -13.44
CA VAL A 204 -9.53 0.95 -12.41
C VAL A 204 -10.99 1.42 -12.30
N GLN A 205 -11.36 2.60 -12.80
CA GLN A 205 -12.76 3.07 -12.75
C GLN A 205 -13.73 2.11 -13.47
N ILE A 206 -13.30 1.45 -14.55
CA ILE A 206 -14.13 0.44 -15.24
C ILE A 206 -14.44 -0.74 -14.29
N THR A 207 -13.43 -1.20 -13.55
CA THR A 207 -13.61 -2.24 -12.53
C THR A 207 -14.52 -1.74 -11.41
N LEU A 208 -14.27 -0.54 -10.88
CA LEU A 208 -15.08 0.03 -9.80
C LEU A 208 -16.54 0.21 -10.21
N ASP A 209 -16.84 0.59 -11.45
CA ASP A 209 -18.22 0.72 -11.93
C ASP A 209 -18.97 -0.62 -11.93
N LYS A 210 -18.30 -1.70 -12.33
CA LYS A 210 -18.86 -3.06 -12.23
C LYS A 210 -19.09 -3.46 -10.77
N ILE A 211 -18.11 -3.20 -9.90
CA ILE A 211 -18.18 -3.52 -8.46
C ILE A 211 -19.29 -2.71 -7.77
N ARG A 212 -19.39 -1.40 -8.03
CA ARG A 212 -20.46 -0.50 -7.54
C ARG A 212 -21.83 -0.99 -8.00
N LYS A 213 -21.95 -1.49 -9.24
CA LYS A 213 -23.20 -2.07 -9.76
C LYS A 213 -23.56 -3.38 -9.05
N LYS A 214 -22.59 -4.30 -8.93
CA LYS A 214 -22.77 -5.62 -8.31
C LYS A 214 -23.15 -5.53 -6.83
N TYR A 215 -22.49 -4.67 -6.06
CA TYR A 215 -22.65 -4.56 -4.60
C TYR A 215 -23.38 -3.29 -4.15
N SER A 216 -24.22 -2.73 -5.02
CA SER A 216 -24.89 -1.44 -4.79
C SER A 216 -25.68 -1.34 -3.47
N ASN A 217 -26.17 -2.45 -2.93
CA ASN A 217 -26.94 -2.50 -1.68
C ASN A 217 -26.11 -2.91 -0.45
N GLU A 218 -24.88 -3.39 -0.63
CA GLU A 218 -24.11 -4.04 0.44
C GLU A 218 -22.82 -3.28 0.78
N VAL A 219 -22.23 -2.63 -0.22
CA VAL A 219 -20.93 -1.95 -0.11
C VAL A 219 -21.07 -0.45 -0.36
N GLN A 220 -20.57 0.34 0.58
CA GLN A 220 -20.45 1.78 0.43
C GLN A 220 -19.11 2.10 -0.23
N PHE A 221 -19.08 3.07 -1.14
CA PHE A 221 -17.84 3.52 -1.77
C PHE A 221 -17.55 4.97 -1.38
N GLY A 222 -16.28 5.33 -1.32
CA GLY A 222 -15.84 6.69 -1.08
C GLY A 222 -14.55 7.00 -1.83
N TYR A 223 -14.33 8.29 -2.08
CA TYR A 223 -13.18 8.81 -2.81
C TYR A 223 -12.43 9.84 -1.97
N ARG A 224 -11.11 9.74 -1.91
CA ARG A 224 -10.17 10.73 -1.35
C ARG A 224 -9.12 11.11 -2.38
N HIS A 225 -8.71 12.37 -2.33
CA HIS A 225 -7.68 12.89 -3.21
C HIS A 225 -6.30 12.47 -2.72
N PHE A 226 -5.45 11.99 -3.64
CA PHE A 226 -4.04 11.76 -3.38
C PHE A 226 -3.20 12.16 -4.60
N PRO A 227 -3.26 13.44 -5.04
CA PRO A 227 -2.50 13.90 -6.18
C PRO A 227 -1.01 13.75 -5.92
N LEU A 228 -0.31 13.09 -6.85
CA LEU A 228 1.11 12.80 -6.75
C LEU A 228 1.93 14.04 -7.14
N PRO A 229 3.08 14.31 -6.48
CA PRO A 229 3.83 15.55 -6.67
C PRO A 229 4.39 15.74 -8.09
N PHE A 230 4.52 14.66 -8.86
CA PHE A 230 4.97 14.69 -10.25
C PHE A 230 3.82 14.88 -11.27
N HIS A 231 2.57 14.89 -10.82
CA HIS A 231 1.38 15.20 -11.61
C HIS A 231 1.00 16.67 -11.42
N LYS A 232 1.47 17.53 -12.33
CA LYS A 232 1.46 19.00 -12.17
C LYS A 232 0.05 19.57 -12.02
N GLU A 233 -0.92 19.02 -12.73
CA GLU A 233 -2.30 19.49 -12.77
C GLU A 233 -3.21 18.78 -11.73
N ALA A 234 -2.80 17.63 -11.20
CA ALA A 234 -3.65 16.77 -10.36
C ALA A 234 -4.17 17.48 -9.10
N HIS A 235 -3.33 18.30 -8.46
CA HIS A 235 -3.75 19.09 -7.30
C HIS A 235 -4.79 20.16 -7.68
N GLY A 236 -4.67 20.76 -8.86
CA GLY A 236 -5.66 21.69 -9.42
C GLY A 236 -6.98 20.97 -9.75
N LEU A 237 -6.91 19.79 -10.36
CA LEU A 237 -8.08 18.98 -10.70
C LEU A 237 -8.81 18.47 -9.44
N ALA A 238 -8.07 18.06 -8.41
CA ALA A 238 -8.65 17.69 -7.11
C ALA A 238 -9.51 18.82 -6.52
N GLN A 239 -8.97 20.04 -6.51
CA GLN A 239 -9.72 21.22 -6.06
C GLN A 239 -10.91 21.55 -6.96
N ALA A 240 -10.77 21.39 -8.28
CA ALA A 240 -11.88 21.60 -9.21
C ALA A 240 -13.06 20.67 -8.89
N VAL A 241 -12.82 19.38 -8.62
CA VAL A 241 -13.91 18.45 -8.27
C VAL A 241 -14.55 18.82 -6.91
N GLU A 242 -13.78 19.29 -5.93
CA GLU A 242 -14.35 19.82 -4.68
C GLU A 242 -15.16 21.10 -4.90
N CYS A 243 -14.78 21.98 -5.82
CA CYS A 243 -15.60 23.13 -6.20
C CYS A 243 -16.89 22.73 -6.92
N ALA A 244 -16.86 21.68 -7.73
CA ALA A 244 -18.08 21.11 -8.31
C ALA A 244 -18.97 20.44 -7.26
N ARG A 245 -18.38 19.92 -6.16
CA ARG A 245 -19.11 19.35 -5.02
C ARG A 245 -20.04 20.36 -4.36
N ASP A 246 -19.68 21.63 -4.32
CA ASP A 246 -20.55 22.71 -3.80
C ASP A 246 -21.88 22.82 -4.56
N GLN A 247 -21.91 22.30 -5.79
CA GLN A 247 -23.09 22.26 -6.67
C GLN A 247 -23.56 20.82 -6.92
N ASN A 248 -23.17 19.86 -6.07
CA ASN A 248 -23.50 18.44 -6.17
C ASN A 248 -22.99 17.75 -7.45
N LYS A 249 -21.97 18.29 -8.12
CA LYS A 249 -21.41 17.78 -9.38
C LYS A 249 -20.05 17.10 -9.24
N PHE A 250 -19.73 16.60 -8.04
CA PHE A 250 -18.45 15.93 -7.78
C PHE A 250 -18.25 14.73 -8.71
N TRP A 251 -19.20 13.81 -8.74
CA TRP A 251 -19.05 12.53 -9.45
C TRP A 251 -19.06 12.71 -10.96
N GLU A 252 -19.89 13.62 -11.47
CA GLU A 252 -19.98 13.97 -12.88
C GLU A 252 -18.67 14.58 -13.39
N LEU A 253 -18.11 15.55 -12.67
CA LEU A 253 -16.83 16.15 -13.08
C LEU A 253 -15.67 15.16 -12.96
N GLN A 254 -15.63 14.37 -11.89
CA GLN A 254 -14.66 13.28 -11.73
C GLN A 254 -14.69 12.30 -12.91
N ASN A 255 -15.89 11.90 -13.35
CA ASN A 255 -16.05 10.97 -14.48
C ASN A 255 -15.52 11.58 -15.79
N LEU A 256 -15.72 12.88 -16.01
CA LEU A 256 -15.19 13.58 -17.17
C LEU A 256 -13.66 13.66 -17.14
N PHE A 257 -13.06 13.96 -15.99
CA PHE A 257 -11.61 13.95 -15.85
C PHE A 257 -11.01 12.57 -16.14
N TYR A 258 -11.58 11.49 -15.62
CA TYR A 258 -11.09 10.16 -15.95
C TYR A 258 -11.34 9.75 -17.41
N LYS A 259 -12.40 10.25 -18.06
CA LYS A 259 -12.64 9.97 -19.49
C LYS A 259 -11.75 10.77 -20.42
N ASN A 260 -11.21 11.90 -19.97
CA ASN A 260 -10.33 12.73 -20.79
C ASN A 260 -9.12 11.94 -21.29
N ILE A 261 -8.86 12.00 -22.60
CA ILE A 261 -7.77 11.24 -23.24
C ILE A 261 -6.43 11.93 -23.02
N SER A 262 -6.44 13.26 -22.88
CA SER A 262 -5.23 14.03 -22.56
C SER A 262 -4.88 13.94 -21.08
N ASN A 263 -3.61 13.73 -20.78
CA ASN A 263 -3.10 13.76 -19.41
C ASN A 263 -2.80 15.19 -18.91
N SER A 264 -2.84 16.19 -19.79
CA SER A 264 -2.75 17.61 -19.42
C SER A 264 -4.08 18.29 -19.74
N VAL A 265 -4.54 19.11 -18.80
CA VAL A 265 -5.81 19.83 -18.88
C VAL A 265 -5.55 21.29 -18.55
N ASN A 266 -5.83 22.18 -19.49
CA ASN A 266 -5.73 23.62 -19.24
C ASN A 266 -7.03 24.18 -18.64
N ASP A 267 -6.97 25.42 -18.16
CA ASP A 267 -8.11 26.10 -17.52
C ASP A 267 -9.38 26.12 -18.36
N LYS A 268 -9.26 26.33 -19.67
CA LYS A 268 -10.43 26.35 -20.56
C LYS A 268 -11.09 24.98 -20.64
N GLU A 269 -10.31 23.92 -20.64
CA GLU A 269 -10.81 22.54 -20.64
C GLU A 269 -11.45 22.18 -19.29
N VAL A 270 -10.89 22.61 -18.16
CA VAL A 270 -11.51 22.42 -16.84
C VAL A 270 -12.88 23.10 -16.77
N LEU A 271 -12.97 24.37 -17.20
CA LEU A 271 -14.24 25.10 -17.24
C LEU A 271 -15.24 24.47 -18.21
N GLY A 272 -14.78 23.97 -19.36
CA GLY A 272 -15.60 23.23 -20.32
C GLY A 272 -16.16 21.95 -19.72
N MET A 273 -15.34 21.17 -19.02
CA MET A 273 -15.77 19.94 -18.35
C MET A 273 -16.70 20.21 -17.17
N ALA A 274 -16.50 21.29 -16.41
CA ALA A 274 -17.43 21.70 -15.35
C ALA A 274 -18.83 21.98 -15.91
N LYS A 275 -18.92 22.69 -17.05
CA LYS A 275 -20.20 22.90 -17.76
C LYS A 275 -20.83 21.59 -18.20
N LEU A 276 -20.04 20.69 -18.79
CA LEU A 276 -20.51 19.37 -19.22
C LEU A 276 -20.95 18.48 -18.05
N ALA A 277 -20.35 18.65 -16.87
CA ALA A 277 -20.75 17.99 -15.63
C ALA A 277 -22.09 18.52 -15.08
N GLY A 278 -22.62 19.60 -15.63
CA GLY A 278 -23.85 20.25 -15.18
C GLY A 278 -23.64 21.20 -14.00
N VAL A 279 -22.44 21.77 -13.85
CA VAL A 279 -22.21 22.87 -12.90
C VAL A 279 -22.97 24.10 -13.41
N GLU A 280 -23.99 24.53 -12.68
CA GLU A 280 -24.91 25.59 -13.11
C GLU A 280 -24.28 26.98 -12.98
N ASN A 281 -23.68 27.28 -11.82
CA ASN A 281 -22.99 28.53 -11.58
C ASN A 281 -21.48 28.38 -11.83
N ILE A 282 -21.11 28.54 -13.10
CA ILE A 282 -19.71 28.45 -13.54
C ILE A 282 -18.84 29.57 -12.97
N ARG A 283 -19.39 30.76 -12.71
CA ARG A 283 -18.61 31.87 -12.15
C ARG A 283 -18.16 31.56 -10.72
N ASP A 284 -19.06 31.05 -9.89
CA ASP A 284 -18.73 30.65 -8.53
C ASP A 284 -17.77 29.45 -8.51
N PHE A 285 -17.95 28.50 -9.43
CA PHE A 285 -17.01 27.39 -9.62
C PHE A 285 -15.61 27.88 -9.98
N GLU A 286 -15.48 28.77 -10.96
CA GLU A 286 -14.20 29.31 -11.40
C GLU A 286 -13.53 30.09 -10.27
N PHE A 287 -14.29 30.94 -9.56
CA PHE A 287 -13.79 31.68 -8.41
C PHE A 287 -13.32 30.75 -7.29
N CYS A 288 -14.11 29.72 -6.96
CA CYS A 288 -13.73 28.70 -5.98
C CYS A 288 -12.42 28.01 -6.35
N TRP A 289 -12.32 27.58 -7.61
CA TRP A 289 -11.20 26.79 -8.10
C TRP A 289 -9.91 27.61 -8.20
N ARG A 290 -9.98 28.80 -8.79
CA ARG A 290 -8.82 29.68 -9.00
C ARG A 290 -8.26 30.28 -7.71
N ASN A 291 -9.12 30.54 -6.71
CA ASN A 291 -8.66 31.00 -5.40
C ASN A 291 -8.22 29.86 -4.47
N GLY A 292 -8.26 28.62 -4.95
CA GLY A 292 -7.81 27.46 -4.19
C GLY A 292 -8.60 27.23 -2.90
N LYS A 293 -9.93 27.46 -2.91
CA LYS A 293 -10.82 27.32 -1.74
C LYS A 293 -10.62 25.98 -1.01
N TYR A 294 -10.32 24.92 -1.75
CA TYR A 294 -10.17 23.56 -1.24
C TYR A 294 -8.72 23.05 -1.18
N ALA A 295 -7.71 23.91 -1.30
CA ALA A 295 -6.31 23.52 -1.23
C ALA A 295 -5.96 22.77 0.06
N GLU A 296 -6.34 23.30 1.23
CA GLU A 296 -6.05 22.65 2.52
C GLU A 296 -6.84 21.33 2.70
N ARG A 297 -8.03 21.20 2.10
CA ARG A 297 -8.77 19.91 2.10
C ARG A 297 -7.96 18.84 1.38
N VAL A 298 -7.51 19.13 0.16
CA VAL A 298 -6.73 18.20 -0.66
C VAL A 298 -5.40 17.86 0.03
N LYS A 299 -4.73 18.84 0.63
CA LYS A 299 -3.50 18.62 1.40
C LYS A 299 -3.71 17.74 2.63
N ASN A 300 -4.81 17.92 3.35
CA ASN A 300 -5.17 17.04 4.46
C ASN A 300 -5.48 15.61 3.97
N ASP A 301 -6.14 15.45 2.81
CA ASP A 301 -6.33 14.13 2.21
C ASP A 301 -5.02 13.40 1.91
N ILE A 302 -4.03 14.12 1.38
CA ILE A 302 -2.68 13.59 1.14
C ILE A 302 -2.00 13.20 2.46
N ARG A 303 -2.04 14.08 3.46
CA ARG A 303 -1.40 13.83 4.77
C ARG A 303 -2.00 12.60 5.44
N ASP A 304 -3.32 12.54 5.54
CA ASP A 304 -4.02 11.42 6.18
C ASP A 304 -3.76 10.12 5.42
N GLY A 305 -3.70 10.16 4.08
CA GLY A 305 -3.30 8.99 3.29
C GLY A 305 -1.85 8.55 3.57
N ALA A 306 -0.92 9.50 3.68
CA ALA A 306 0.49 9.23 3.98
C ALA A 306 0.68 8.66 5.39
N GLU A 307 -0.09 9.12 6.38
CA GLU A 307 -0.11 8.57 7.75
C GLU A 307 -0.58 7.12 7.78
N LEU A 308 -1.48 6.74 6.87
CA LEU A 308 -1.90 5.34 6.66
C LEU A 308 -0.87 4.51 5.86
N GLY A 309 0.23 5.12 5.41
CA GLY A 309 1.30 4.47 4.65
C GLY A 309 1.11 4.45 3.13
N ILE A 310 0.12 5.18 2.61
CA ILE A 310 -0.14 5.30 1.16
C ILE A 310 0.99 6.07 0.51
N GLN A 311 1.56 5.51 -0.56
CA GLN A 311 2.70 6.08 -1.30
C GLN A 311 2.40 6.27 -2.78
N GLY A 312 1.23 5.86 -3.25
CA GLY A 312 0.88 5.88 -4.67
C GLY A 312 -0.60 5.65 -4.91
N THR A 313 -1.03 5.88 -6.14
CA THR A 313 -2.43 5.77 -6.56
C THR A 313 -2.62 4.81 -7.74
N PRO A 314 -3.78 4.15 -7.86
CA PRO A 314 -4.85 4.14 -6.86
C PRO A 314 -4.45 3.27 -5.67
N THR A 315 -4.92 3.63 -4.48
CA THR A 315 -4.83 2.77 -3.29
C THR A 315 -6.21 2.65 -2.68
N PHE A 316 -6.56 1.45 -2.24
CA PHE A 316 -7.87 1.12 -1.68
C PHE A 316 -7.72 0.64 -0.25
N ILE A 317 -8.69 1.02 0.57
CA ILE A 317 -8.88 0.46 1.91
C ILE A 317 -10.29 -0.13 1.92
N LEU A 318 -10.36 -1.44 2.14
CA LEU A 318 -11.59 -2.20 2.03
C LEU A 318 -11.82 -3.03 3.27
N GLY A 319 -12.95 -2.80 3.94
CA GLY A 319 -13.28 -3.58 5.13
C GLY A 319 -14.60 -3.21 5.78
N ALA A 320 -14.69 -3.52 7.08
CA ALA A 320 -15.85 -3.24 7.90
C ALA A 320 -16.03 -1.73 8.08
N TYR A 321 -17.26 -1.26 7.87
CA TYR A 321 -17.62 0.15 7.98
C TYR A 321 -18.30 0.42 9.32
N ASP A 322 -17.71 1.32 10.11
CA ASP A 322 -18.38 1.95 11.23
C ASP A 322 -18.94 3.29 10.75
N SER A 323 -20.26 3.36 10.63
CA SER A 323 -20.96 4.57 10.18
C SER A 323 -21.02 5.68 11.23
N VAL A 324 -20.88 5.33 12.51
CA VAL A 324 -20.88 6.28 13.63
C VAL A 324 -19.50 6.93 13.76
N ALA A 325 -18.46 6.11 13.83
CA ALA A 325 -17.07 6.59 13.86
C ALA A 325 -16.59 7.14 12.51
N ARG A 326 -17.33 6.85 11.42
CA ARG A 326 -16.94 7.15 10.03
C ARG A 326 -15.55 6.59 9.72
N THR A 327 -15.34 5.31 10.03
CA THR A 327 -14.06 4.62 9.81
C THR A 327 -14.25 3.32 9.02
N VAL A 328 -13.24 2.95 8.25
CA VAL A 328 -13.13 1.64 7.59
C VAL A 328 -12.01 0.86 8.25
N SER A 329 -12.34 -0.27 8.86
CA SER A 329 -11.37 -1.21 9.43
C SER A 329 -11.17 -2.36 8.44
N GLY A 330 -10.05 -2.37 7.73
CA GLY A 330 -9.91 -3.22 6.55
C GLY A 330 -8.51 -3.51 6.06
N GLU A 331 -8.46 -4.15 4.89
CA GLU A 331 -7.25 -4.43 4.13
C GLU A 331 -6.92 -3.25 3.21
N MET A 332 -5.63 -2.95 3.07
CA MET A 332 -5.13 -2.01 2.07
C MET A 332 -4.53 -2.75 0.87
N PHE A 333 -4.80 -2.26 -0.34
CA PHE A 333 -4.13 -2.73 -1.56
C PHE A 333 -3.98 -1.61 -2.59
N SER A 334 -2.91 -1.66 -3.38
CA SER A 334 -2.54 -0.60 -4.32
C SER A 334 -2.51 -1.08 -5.77
N GLY A 335 -2.66 -0.15 -6.71
CA GLY A 335 -2.64 -0.38 -8.15
C GLY A 335 -4.02 -0.62 -8.77
N ALA A 336 -4.05 -0.76 -10.11
CA ALA A 336 -5.28 -1.04 -10.84
C ALA A 336 -5.75 -2.50 -10.60
N VAL A 337 -6.39 -2.70 -9.45
CA VAL A 337 -6.78 -4.02 -8.92
C VAL A 337 -7.87 -4.67 -9.76
N SER A 338 -7.76 -6.00 -9.90
CA SER A 338 -8.70 -6.79 -10.70
C SER A 338 -10.06 -6.92 -10.03
N GLU A 339 -11.09 -7.22 -10.83
CA GLU A 339 -12.45 -7.41 -10.35
C GLU A 339 -12.54 -8.58 -9.35
N GLU A 340 -11.81 -9.67 -9.61
CA GLU A 340 -11.77 -10.87 -8.77
C GLU A 340 -11.21 -10.58 -7.39
N LYS A 341 -10.16 -9.75 -7.30
CA LYS A 341 -9.58 -9.37 -6.01
C LYS A 341 -10.55 -8.51 -5.20
N PHE A 342 -11.24 -7.56 -5.82
CA PHE A 342 -12.29 -6.79 -5.14
C PHE A 342 -13.40 -7.71 -4.63
N VAL A 343 -13.92 -8.60 -5.47
CA VAL A 343 -14.96 -9.56 -5.10
C VAL A 343 -14.52 -10.41 -3.91
N LEU A 344 -13.33 -11.00 -3.96
CA LEU A 344 -12.81 -11.86 -2.89
C LEU A 344 -12.79 -11.14 -1.53
N VAL A 345 -12.28 -9.91 -1.49
CA VAL A 345 -12.18 -9.15 -0.24
C VAL A 345 -13.55 -8.64 0.21
N ILE A 346 -14.42 -8.20 -0.70
CA ILE A 346 -15.80 -7.78 -0.37
C ILE A 346 -16.57 -8.93 0.28
N GLU A 347 -16.57 -10.11 -0.34
CA GLU A 347 -17.30 -11.28 0.17
C GLU A 347 -16.78 -11.73 1.55
N LYS A 348 -15.46 -11.61 1.77
CA LYS A 348 -14.84 -11.85 3.10
C LYS A 348 -15.43 -10.93 4.18
N TYR A 349 -15.61 -9.64 3.91
CA TYR A 349 -16.14 -8.69 4.90
C TYR A 349 -17.68 -8.73 4.99
N ILE A 350 -18.39 -9.03 3.90
CA ILE A 350 -19.85 -9.26 3.94
C ILE A 350 -20.17 -10.47 4.82
N SER A 351 -19.46 -11.58 4.65
CA SER A 351 -19.67 -12.79 5.47
C SER A 351 -19.33 -12.56 6.94
N SER A 352 -18.20 -11.91 7.23
CA SER A 352 -17.78 -11.60 8.60
C SER A 352 -18.79 -10.72 9.34
N THR A 353 -19.25 -9.64 8.71
CA THR A 353 -20.23 -8.71 9.33
C THR A 353 -21.61 -9.37 9.54
N ARG A 354 -22.01 -10.31 8.68
CA ARG A 354 -23.24 -11.10 8.88
C ARG A 354 -23.13 -12.04 10.09
N THR A 355 -21.98 -12.68 10.29
CA THR A 355 -21.74 -13.56 11.44
C THR A 355 -21.76 -12.79 12.76
N GLU A 356 -21.10 -11.63 12.83
CA GLU A 356 -21.12 -10.77 14.02
C GLU A 356 -22.53 -10.28 14.37
N ALA A 357 -23.36 -9.95 13.36
CA ALA A 357 -24.76 -9.58 13.62
C ALA A 357 -25.60 -10.72 14.18
N LYS A 358 -25.32 -11.97 13.81
CA LYS A 358 -26.05 -13.14 14.32
C LYS A 358 -25.64 -13.53 15.74
N LEU A 359 -24.42 -13.18 16.16
CA LEU A 359 -23.93 -13.46 17.52
C LEU A 359 -24.38 -12.41 18.54
N ASN A 360 -24.72 -11.20 18.08
CA ASN A 360 -25.19 -10.08 18.90
C ASN A 360 -26.74 -9.95 18.93
N GLN A 361 -27.46 -10.92 18.36
CA GLN A 361 -28.91 -11.12 18.47
C GLN A 361 -29.17 -12.35 19.35
#